data_AF-A0A4U7BI43-F1
#
_entry.id   AF-A0A4U7BI43-F1
#
_cell.length_a   1.000
_cell.length_b   1.000
_cell.length_c   1.000
_cell.angle_alpha   90.00
_cell.angle_beta   90.00
_cell.angle_gamma   90.00
#
_symmetry.space_group_name_H-M   'P 1'
#
loop_
_entity.id
_entity.type
_entity.pdbx_description
1 polymer ?
#
loop_
_entity_poly.entity_id
_entity_poly.type
_entity_poly.pdbx_seq_one_letter_code
_entity_poly.pdbx_strand_id
1 'polypeptide(L)' 'MLNLNIELSSEKEQAFLNIAKERNVSKEKITETLIMEFLEDLEDAKIGEEAYKEYVQTGKKSISADELFRELGL' A
#
# COMPACT_ATOMS: atom_id res chain seq x y z
N MET A 1 -16.80 2.11 17.65
CA MET A 1 -17.06 2.82 16.38
C MET A 1 -16.20 4.06 16.36
N LEU A 2 -15.34 4.18 15.35
CA LEU A 2 -14.59 5.40 15.07
C LEU A 2 -15.44 6.23 14.10
N ASN A 3 -15.59 7.53 14.37
CA ASN A 3 -16.29 8.46 13.49
C ASN A 3 -15.28 9.46 12.92
N LEU A 4 -15.28 9.64 11.60
CA LEU A 4 -14.40 10.55 10.89
C LEU A 4 -15.24 11.58 10.12
N ASN A 5 -14.92 12.86 10.30
CA ASN A 5 -15.43 13.93 9.45
C ASN A 5 -14.27 14.43 8.58
N ILE A 6 -14.50 14.48 7.28
CA ILE A 6 -13.49 14.89 6.29
C ILE A 6 -14.10 16.04 5.48
N GLU A 7 -13.38 17.15 5.43
CA GLU A 7 -13.70 18.26 4.55
C GLU A 7 -12.82 18.18 3.30
N LEU A 8 -13.46 18.13 2.14
CA LEU A 8 -12.80 18.12 0.85
C LEU A 8 -13.11 19.43 0.13
N SER A 9 -12.13 19.96 -0.62
CA SER A 9 -12.41 20.97 -1.63
C SER A 9 -13.37 20.40 -2.68
N SER A 10 -14.22 21.23 -3.29
CA SER A 10 -15.23 20.79 -4.26
C SER A 10 -14.69 19.92 -5.40
N GLU A 11 -13.48 20.21 -5.89
CA GLU A 11 -12.82 19.39 -6.92
C GLU A 11 -12.53 17.96 -6.45
N LYS A 12 -11.96 17.82 -5.25
CA LYS A 12 -11.62 16.52 -4.65
C LYS A 12 -12.86 15.74 -4.24
N GLU A 13 -13.88 16.42 -3.73
CA GLU A 13 -15.17 15.80 -3.45
C GLU A 13 -15.78 15.21 -4.73
N GLN A 14 -15.78 15.98 -5.82
CA GLN A 14 -16.31 15.50 -7.11
C GLN A 14 -15.52 14.30 -7.63
N ALA A 15 -14.19 14.35 -7.57
CA ALA A 15 -13.34 13.23 -7.98
C ALA A 15 -13.63 11.97 -7.15
N PHE A 16 -13.74 12.12 -5.82
CA PHE A 16 -14.08 11.04 -4.91
C PHE A 16 -15.46 10.43 -5.22
N LEU A 17 -16.48 11.26 -5.42
CA LEU A 17 -17.83 10.80 -5.76
C LEU A 17 -17.88 10.10 -7.12
N ASN A 18 -17.09 10.56 -8.09
CA ASN A 18 -16.98 9.90 -9.40
C ASN A 18 -16.40 8.49 -9.25
N ILE A 19 -15.32 8.32 -8.48
CA ILE A 19 -14.70 7.01 -8.21
C ILE A 19 -15.70 6.08 -7.52
N ALA A 20 -16.42 6.57 -6.50
CA ALA A 20 -17.44 5.79 -5.81
C ALA A 20 -18.52 5.29 -6.78
N LYS A 21 -18.97 6.17 -7.69
CA LYS A 21 -19.96 5.86 -8.72
C LYS A 21 -19.44 4.85 -9.75
N GLU A 22 -18.23 5.04 -10.27
CA GLU A 22 -17.58 4.14 -11.24
C GLU A 22 -17.43 2.72 -10.68
N ARG A 23 -17.12 2.62 -9.38
CA ARG A 23 -16.99 1.34 -8.67
C ARG A 23 -18.33 0.80 -8.14
N ASN A 24 -19.42 1.53 -8.31
CA ASN A 24 -20.76 1.17 -7.81
C ASN A 24 -20.78 0.84 -6.31
N VAL A 25 -20.12 1.66 -5.49
CA VAL A 25 -20.02 1.52 -4.03
C VAL A 25 -20.43 2.81 -3.32
N SER A 26 -20.81 2.71 -2.05
CA SER A 26 -21.12 3.89 -1.24
C SER A 26 -19.86 4.68 -0.90
N LYS A 27 -20.03 5.97 -0.58
CA LYS A 27 -18.95 6.85 -0.10
C LYS A 27 -18.28 6.30 1.16
N GLU A 28 -19.05 5.74 2.07
CA GLU A 28 -18.53 5.14 3.30
C GLU A 28 -17.65 3.94 2.98
N LYS A 29 -18.11 3.07 2.07
CA LYS A 29 -17.38 1.85 1.73
C LYS A 29 -16.09 2.14 1.00
N ILE A 30 -16.10 3.05 0.02
CA ILE A 30 -14.87 3.43 -0.68
C ILE A 30 -13.91 4.17 0.26
N THR A 31 -14.41 4.98 1.20
CA THR A 31 -13.56 5.63 2.21
C THR A 31 -12.88 4.61 3.11
N GLU A 32 -13.62 3.62 3.60
CA GLU A 32 -13.06 2.52 4.40
C GLU A 32 -11.98 1.77 3.62
N THR A 33 -12.26 1.40 2.36
CA THR A 33 -11.28 0.71 1.50
C THR A 33 -10.02 1.55 1.29
N LEU A 34 -10.16 2.83 0.91
CA LEU A 34 -9.00 3.69 0.64
C LEU A 34 -8.16 3.95 1.91
N ILE A 35 -8.79 4.07 3.08
CA ILE A 35 -8.06 4.21 4.35
C ILE A 35 -7.26 2.93 4.63
N MET A 36 -7.86 1.75 4.45
CA MET A 36 -7.17 0.48 4.69
C MET A 36 -6.01 0.26 3.71
N GLU A 37 -6.22 0.52 2.41
CA GLU A 37 -5.18 0.44 1.38
C GLU A 37 -4.02 1.39 1.72
N PHE A 38 -4.30 2.63 2.13
CA PHE A 38 -3.25 3.58 2.51
C PHE A 38 -2.48 3.15 3.77
N LEU A 39 -3.15 2.54 4.74
CA LEU A 39 -2.47 2.02 5.94
C LEU A 39 -1.56 0.84 5.61
N GLU A 40 -2.01 -0.05 4.71
CA GLU A 40 -1.21 -1.16 4.19
C GLU A 40 0.02 -0.64 3.44
N ASP A 41 -0.15 0.34 2.54
CA ASP A 41 0.96 0.97 1.81
C ASP A 41 2.02 1.57 2.74
N LEU A 42 1.60 2.18 3.87
CA LEU A 42 2.52 2.73 4.86
C LEU A 42 3.32 1.63 5.59
N GLU A 43 2.68 0.50 5.89
CA GLU A 43 3.34 -0.64 6.53
C GLU A 43 4.30 -1.34 5.57
N ASP A 44 3.88 -1.56 4.32
CA ASP A 44 4.70 -2.15 3.26
C ASP A 44 5.94 -1.30 2.96
N ALA A 45 5.77 0.03 2.87
CA ALA A 45 6.89 0.94 2.68
C ALA A 45 7.90 0.83 3.83
N LYS A 46 7.43 0.74 5.07
CA LYS A 46 8.28 0.59 6.25
C LYS A 46 9.04 -0.74 6.23
N ILE A 47 8.35 -1.85 5.98
CA ILE A 47 8.96 -3.18 5.90
C ILE A 47 10.02 -3.22 4.79
N GLY A 48 9.70 -2.67 3.62
CA GLY A 48 10.64 -2.57 2.51
C GLY A 48 11.88 -1.76 2.85
N GLU A 49 11.73 -0.64 3.57
CA GLU A 49 12.86 0.18 4.01
C GLU A 49 13.74 -0.56 5.03
N GLU A 50 13.14 -1.28 5.99
CA GLU A 50 13.86 -2.09 6.97
C GLU A 50 14.64 -3.23 6.30
N ALA A 51 14.00 -3.96 5.37
CA ALA A 51 14.66 -5.02 4.60
C ALA A 51 15.83 -4.48 3.76
N TYR A 52 15.66 -3.30 3.16
CA TYR A 52 16.74 -2.66 2.40
C TYR A 52 17.90 -2.23 3.31
N LYS A 53 17.61 -1.66 4.49
CA LYS A 53 18.64 -1.32 5.48
C LYS A 53 19.44 -2.54 5.93
N GLU A 54 18.77 -3.66 6.22
CA GLU A 54 19.44 -4.92 6.59
C GLU A 54 20.34 -5.42 5.45
N TYR A 55 19.83 -5.43 4.21
CA TYR A 55 20.61 -5.83 3.04
C TYR A 55 21.90 -5.02 2.90
N VAL A 56 21.81 -3.69 3.01
CA VAL A 56 22.97 -2.79 2.93
C VAL A 56 23.95 -3.01 4.09
N GLN A 57 23.46 -3.15 5.33
CA GLN A 57 24.30 -3.34 6.52
C GLN A 57 25.02 -4.68 6.54
N THR A 58 24.37 -5.74 6.08
CA THR A 58 24.95 -7.10 6.06
C THR A 58 26.00 -7.28 4.96
N GLY A 59 26.10 -6.35 4.01
CA GLY A 59 27.01 -6.44 2.87
C GLY A 59 26.72 -7.66 1.97
N LYS A 60 25.52 -8.24 2.08
CA LYS A 60 25.07 -9.34 1.24
C LYS A 60 25.15 -8.91 -0.22
N LYS A 61 25.69 -9.78 -1.07
CA LYS A 61 25.68 -9.56 -2.53
C LYS A 61 24.39 -10.14 -3.09
N SER A 62 23.78 -9.42 -4.01
CA SER A 62 22.73 -9.96 -4.87
C SER A 62 23.26 -11.20 -5.61
N ILE A 63 22.49 -12.29 -5.56
CA ILE A 63 22.75 -13.54 -6.29
C ILE A 63 21.89 -13.57 -7.57
N SER A 64 22.25 -14.44 -8.52
CA SER A 64 21.40 -14.64 -9.71
C SER A 64 20.12 -15.39 -9.37
N ALA A 65 19.09 -15.27 -10.22
CA ALA A 65 17.87 -16.06 -10.05
C ALA A 65 18.14 -17.57 -10.07
N ASP A 66 19.05 -18.04 -10.92
CA ASP A 66 19.46 -19.45 -10.99
C ASP A 66 20.11 -19.93 -9.69
N GLU A 67 20.96 -19.09 -9.08
CA GLU A 67 21.59 -19.38 -7.79
C GLU A 67 20.55 -19.41 -6.67
N LEU A 68 19.60 -18.46 -6.67
CA LEU A 68 18.49 -18.42 -5.73
C LEU A 68 17.61 -19.68 -5.82
N PHE A 69 17.18 -20.08 -7.01
CA PHE A 69 16.34 -21.27 -7.18
C PHE A 69 17.05 -22.54 -6.70
N ARG A 70 18.34 -22.67 -7.00
CA ARG A 70 19.17 -23.77 -6.50
C ARG A 70 19.24 -23.79 -4.97
N GLU A 71 19.39 -22.65 -4.31
CA GLU A 71 19.40 -22.56 -2.84
C GLU A 71 18.04 -22.90 -2.22
N LEU A 72 16.94 -22.54 -2.90
CA LEU A 72 15.57 -22.80 -2.44
C LEU A 72 15.05 -24.22 -2.77
N GLY A 73 15.77 -24.98 -3.60
CA GLY A 73 15.33 -26.29 -4.07
C GLY A 73 14.12 -26.24 -5.02
N LEU A 74 14.00 -25.14 -5.77
CA LEU A 74 12.96 -24.88 -6.76
C LEU A 74 13.41 -25.21 -8.18
#